data_AF-A0A3D4JSC9-F1
#
_entry.id   AF-A0A3D4JSC9-F1
#
_cell.length_a   1.000
_cell.length_b   1.000
_cell.length_c   1.000
_cell.angle_alpha   90.00
_cell.angle_beta   90.00
_cell.angle_gamma   90.00
#
_symmetry.space_group_name_H-M   'P 1'
#
loop_
_entity.id
_entity.type
_entity.pdbx_description
1 polymer ?
#
loop_
_entity_poly.entity_id
_entity_poly.type
_entity_poly.pdbx_seq_one_letter_code
_entity_poly.pdbx_strand_id
1 'polypeptide(L)'
;CKVGADFFISPGFVAEVAAFLIPKDVLYSPGCMTPTEIITAEAAGVTFIKLFPGNALGAGFMSAIKDVFPNLKFMPTGGVDTTKESIESWFKAGVSAVGMGSKLISKDLMAAKDYSTIENETKKVLEIIQTLK
;
A
#
# COMPACT_ATOMS: atom_id res chain seq x y z
N CYS A 1 -17.15 7.57 10.04
CA CYS A 1 -17.58 8.03 8.70
C CYS A 1 -19.00 7.53 8.41
N LYS A 2 -19.83 8.31 7.68
CA LYS A 2 -21.26 7.97 7.47
C LYS A 2 -21.51 6.60 6.83
N VAL A 3 -20.53 6.07 6.10
CA VAL A 3 -20.60 4.79 5.37
C VAL A 3 -19.81 3.66 6.04
N GLY A 4 -19.32 3.84 7.27
CA GLY A 4 -18.66 2.79 8.04
C GLY A 4 -17.24 2.40 7.60
N ALA A 5 -16.54 3.22 6.82
CA ALA A 5 -15.16 2.94 6.42
C ALA A 5 -14.19 2.98 7.62
N ASP A 6 -13.36 1.94 7.76
CA ASP A 6 -12.33 1.81 8.81
C ASP A 6 -11.05 2.59 8.51
N PHE A 7 -10.74 2.81 7.22
CA PHE A 7 -9.54 3.53 6.78
C PHE A 7 -9.75 4.22 5.43
N PHE A 8 -8.83 5.12 5.10
CA PHE A 8 -8.84 5.93 3.89
C PHE A 8 -7.54 5.77 3.13
N ILE A 9 -7.64 5.64 1.81
CA ILE A 9 -6.50 5.59 0.89
C ILE A 9 -6.73 6.57 -0.26
N SER A 10 -5.69 7.28 -0.69
CA SER A 10 -5.77 8.21 -1.83
C SER A 10 -4.58 8.02 -2.77
N PRO A 11 -4.66 8.46 -4.05
CA PRO A 11 -3.53 8.38 -4.97
C PRO A 11 -2.43 9.41 -4.67
N GLY A 12 -2.73 10.46 -3.90
CA GLY A 12 -1.80 11.51 -3.48
C GLY A 12 -2.13 12.01 -2.07
N PHE A 13 -1.23 12.78 -1.45
CA PHE A 13 -1.50 13.46 -0.18
C PHE A 13 -2.47 14.64 -0.37
N VAL A 14 -3.47 14.73 0.50
CA VAL A 14 -4.45 15.83 0.55
C VAL A 14 -4.53 16.35 1.98
N ALA A 15 -4.09 17.59 2.19
CA ALA A 15 -3.93 18.16 3.53
C ALA A 15 -5.27 18.25 4.28
N GLU A 16 -6.35 18.59 3.57
CA GLU A 16 -7.70 18.70 4.13
C GLU A 16 -8.24 17.35 4.60
N VAL A 17 -7.86 16.26 3.91
CA VAL A 17 -8.22 14.89 4.30
C VAL A 17 -7.47 14.51 5.56
N ALA A 18 -6.16 14.78 5.63
CA ALA A 18 -5.36 14.53 6.84
C ALA A 18 -5.90 15.33 8.04
N ALA A 19 -6.12 16.63 7.88
CA ALA A 19 -6.67 17.50 8.93
C ALA A 19 -8.04 17.01 9.44
N PHE A 20 -8.84 16.38 8.59
CA PHE A 20 -10.11 15.81 8.99
C PHE A 20 -9.97 14.45 9.71
N LEU A 21 -9.09 13.56 9.24
CA LEU A 21 -9.01 12.16 9.70
C LEU A 21 -8.07 11.95 10.88
N ILE A 22 -6.90 12.59 10.89
CA ILE A 22 -5.86 12.36 11.90
C ILE A 22 -6.34 12.67 13.32
N PRO A 23 -7.01 13.80 13.61
CA PRO A 23 -7.53 14.09 14.96
C PRO A 23 -8.65 13.15 15.43
N LYS A 24 -9.16 12.28 14.55
CA LYS A 24 -10.21 11.30 14.85
C LYS A 24 -9.64 9.88 15.00
N ASP A 25 -8.31 9.75 15.02
CA ASP A 25 -7.59 8.47 15.05
C ASP A 25 -8.02 7.51 13.92
N VAL A 26 -8.43 8.06 12.77
CA VAL A 26 -8.81 7.26 11.59
C VAL A 26 -7.60 7.09 10.70
N LEU A 27 -7.28 5.83 10.36
CA LEU A 27 -6.15 5.50 9.50
C LEU A 27 -6.31 6.15 8.11
N TYR A 28 -5.32 6.94 7.73
CA TYR A 28 -5.20 7.54 6.41
C TYR A 28 -3.87 7.15 5.77
N SER A 29 -3.91 6.57 4.57
CA SER A 29 -2.73 6.20 3.79
C SER A 29 -2.71 6.94 2.44
N PRO A 30 -2.11 8.14 2.38
CA PRO A 30 -1.95 8.89 1.14
C PRO A 30 -0.88 8.28 0.24
N GLY A 31 -1.07 8.43 -1.07
CA GLY A 31 -0.03 8.19 -2.07
C GLY A 31 1.09 9.22 -1.98
N CYS A 32 2.34 8.75 -1.98
CA CYS A 32 3.52 9.60 -2.15
C CYS A 32 4.48 8.95 -3.14
N MET A 33 5.14 9.81 -3.93
CA MET A 33 6.18 9.43 -4.90
C MET A 33 7.54 10.04 -4.54
N THR A 34 7.58 11.13 -3.77
CA THR A 34 8.82 11.88 -3.48
C THR A 34 9.05 12.09 -1.97
N PRO A 35 10.31 12.31 -1.53
CA PRO A 35 10.60 12.66 -0.14
C PRO A 35 9.86 13.91 0.36
N THR A 36 9.68 14.93 -0.49
CA THR A 36 8.93 16.15 -0.11
C THR A 36 7.48 15.83 0.26
N GLU A 37 6.82 14.97 -0.52
CA GLU A 37 5.45 14.53 -0.23
C GLU A 37 5.38 13.69 1.05
N ILE A 38 6.37 12.81 1.25
CA ILE A 38 6.47 11.98 2.48
C ILE A 38 6.64 12.87 3.72
N ILE A 39 7.57 13.84 3.68
CA ILE A 39 7.78 14.81 4.77
C ILE A 39 6.50 15.59 5.04
N THR A 40 5.81 16.04 3.99
CA THR A 40 4.56 16.80 4.13
C THR A 40 3.47 15.95 4.80
N ALA A 41 3.35 14.68 4.42
CA ALA A 41 2.39 13.76 5.02
C ALA A 41 2.73 13.44 6.48
N GLU A 42 4.00 13.15 6.78
CA GLU A 42 4.49 12.88 8.14
C GLU A 42 4.25 14.08 9.06
N ALA A 43 4.55 15.30 8.59
CA ALA A 43 4.31 16.53 9.35
C ALA A 43 2.80 16.77 9.64
N ALA A 44 1.92 16.23 8.80
CA ALA A 44 0.47 16.25 9.03
C ALA A 44 -0.03 15.13 9.96
N GLY A 45 0.88 14.32 10.52
CA GLY A 45 0.58 13.23 11.45
C GLY A 45 0.26 11.89 10.78
N VAL A 46 0.50 11.73 9.47
CA VAL A 46 0.34 10.45 8.79
C VAL A 46 1.44 9.48 9.22
N THR A 47 1.07 8.24 9.53
CA THR A 47 2.01 7.19 9.98
C THR A 47 2.15 6.03 8.99
N PHE A 48 1.35 6.00 7.92
CA PHE A 48 1.36 4.92 6.93
C PHE A 48 1.26 5.45 5.51
N ILE A 49 2.35 5.44 4.76
CA ILE A 49 2.43 5.95 3.39
C ILE A 49 2.17 4.85 2.37
N LYS A 50 1.34 5.17 1.37
CA LYS A 50 1.21 4.38 0.16
C LYS A 50 2.28 4.86 -0.84
N LEU A 51 3.26 4.03 -1.16
CA LEU A 51 4.20 4.34 -2.24
C LEU A 51 3.50 4.12 -3.59
N PHE A 52 3.25 5.20 -4.31
CA PHE A 52 2.41 5.17 -5.50
C PHE A 52 2.86 6.19 -6.55
N PRO A 53 2.95 5.80 -7.84
CA PRO A 53 2.79 4.44 -8.38
C PRO A 53 4.05 3.57 -8.16
N GLY A 54 3.88 2.41 -7.53
CA GLY A 54 4.99 1.56 -7.08
C GLY A 54 5.87 0.98 -8.20
N ASN A 55 5.33 0.76 -9.41
CA ASN A 55 6.09 0.28 -10.55
C ASN A 55 7.10 1.32 -11.08
N ALA A 56 6.83 2.62 -10.87
CA ALA A 56 7.76 3.68 -11.26
C ALA A 56 8.87 3.87 -10.22
N LEU A 57 8.57 3.63 -8.93
CA LEU A 57 9.49 3.80 -7.82
C LEU A 57 10.40 2.57 -7.61
N GLY A 58 9.81 1.38 -7.65
CA GLY A 58 10.48 0.11 -7.39
C GLY A 58 10.95 -0.08 -5.94
N ALA A 59 11.35 -1.32 -5.64
CA ALA A 59 11.85 -1.72 -4.32
C ALA A 59 13.15 -0.98 -3.93
N GLY A 60 13.94 -0.55 -4.92
CA GLY A 60 15.16 0.24 -4.70
C GLY A 60 14.87 1.59 -4.03
N PHE A 61 13.82 2.29 -4.46
CA PHE A 61 13.39 3.54 -3.82
C PHE A 61 13.00 3.31 -2.36
N MET A 62 12.16 2.31 -2.09
CA MET A 62 11.78 1.94 -0.72
C MET A 62 13.00 1.69 0.17
N SER A 63 13.97 0.91 -0.34
CA SER A 63 15.19 0.59 0.39
C SER A 63 16.01 1.84 0.72
N ALA A 64 16.01 2.84 -0.16
CA ALA A 64 16.73 4.10 0.02
C ALA A 64 16.05 5.06 1.03
N ILE A 65 14.73 4.98 1.18
CA ILE A 65 13.98 5.92 2.05
C ILE A 65 13.64 5.36 3.43
N LYS A 66 13.65 4.03 3.62
CA LYS A 66 13.17 3.42 4.87
C LYS A 66 13.89 3.96 6.11
N ASP A 67 15.21 4.17 6.00
CA ASP A 67 16.06 4.61 7.11
C ASP A 67 15.97 6.13 7.31
N VAL A 68 15.50 6.87 6.31
CA VAL A 68 15.25 8.32 6.38
C VAL A 68 13.96 8.63 7.15
N PHE A 69 12.97 7.73 7.07
CA PHE A 69 11.65 7.89 7.69
C PHE A 69 11.32 6.74 8.66
N PRO A 70 12.08 6.59 9.77
CA PRO A 70 12.01 5.41 10.64
C PRO A 70 10.68 5.25 11.38
N ASN A 71 9.87 6.31 11.47
CA ASN A 71 8.57 6.30 12.14
C ASN A 71 7.41 5.95 11.20
N LEU A 72 7.65 5.90 9.89
CA LEU A 72 6.63 5.65 8.89
C LEU A 72 6.60 4.18 8.48
N LYS A 73 5.39 3.68 8.27
CA LYS A 73 5.16 2.43 7.55
C LYS A 73 4.93 2.72 6.08
N PHE A 74 5.26 1.76 5.23
CA PHE A 74 5.13 1.92 3.77
C PHE A 74 4.42 0.72 3.14
N MET A 75 3.59 1.01 2.14
CA MET A 75 2.90 0.03 1.30
C MET A 75 3.01 0.42 -0.18
N PRO A 76 3.74 -0.33 -1.02
CA PRO A 76 3.75 -0.11 -2.46
C PRO A 76 2.40 -0.49 -3.05
N THR A 77 1.93 0.29 -4.01
CA THR A 77 0.73 -0.05 -4.80
C THR A 77 0.96 0.30 -6.26
N GLY A 78 0.59 -0.61 -7.15
CA GLY A 78 0.96 -0.56 -8.57
C GLY A 78 2.32 -1.20 -8.77
N GLY A 79 2.41 -2.22 -9.62
CA GLY A 79 3.66 -2.98 -9.83
C GLY A 79 3.96 -4.07 -8.80
N VAL A 80 3.02 -4.40 -7.91
CA VAL A 80 3.12 -5.58 -7.05
C VAL A 80 2.40 -6.74 -7.74
N ASP A 81 3.13 -7.79 -8.09
CA ASP A 81 2.59 -9.02 -8.65
C ASP A 81 2.28 -10.05 -7.55
N THR A 82 1.46 -11.05 -7.87
CA THR A 82 1.09 -12.13 -6.94
C THR A 82 2.20 -13.18 -6.77
N THR A 83 3.33 -13.02 -7.46
CA THR A 83 4.45 -13.96 -7.40
C THR A 83 5.24 -13.80 -6.10
N LYS A 84 5.80 -14.91 -5.61
CA LYS A 84 6.67 -14.89 -4.42
C LYS A 84 7.83 -13.92 -4.58
N GLU A 85 8.48 -13.92 -5.74
CA GLU A 85 9.61 -13.04 -6.04
C GLU A 85 9.25 -11.55 -5.92
N SER A 86 8.11 -11.13 -6.51
CA SER A 86 7.66 -9.74 -6.41
C SER A 86 7.38 -9.35 -4.97
N ILE A 87 6.60 -10.16 -4.26
CA ILE A 87 6.21 -9.92 -2.86
C ILE A 87 7.46 -9.86 -1.96
N GLU A 88 8.33 -10.86 -2.04
CA GLU A 88 9.56 -10.97 -1.26
C GLU A 88 10.51 -9.79 -1.51
N SER A 89 10.64 -9.33 -2.76
CA SER A 89 11.48 -8.17 -3.08
C SER A 89 11.03 -6.89 -2.34
N TRP A 90 9.72 -6.67 -2.22
CA TRP A 90 9.17 -5.52 -1.51
C TRP A 90 9.33 -5.65 0.00
N PHE A 91 9.06 -6.82 0.58
CA PHE A 91 9.27 -7.04 2.01
C PHE A 91 10.75 -6.91 2.40
N LYS A 92 11.68 -7.41 1.60
CA LYS A 92 13.14 -7.21 1.80
C LYS A 92 13.54 -5.73 1.74
N ALA A 93 12.83 -4.93 0.94
CA ALA A 93 13.05 -3.49 0.88
C ALA A 93 12.53 -2.73 2.12
N GLY A 94 11.75 -3.37 2.99
CA GLY A 94 11.29 -2.82 4.26
C GLY A 94 9.84 -2.33 4.28
N VAL A 95 9.00 -2.78 3.33
CA VAL A 95 7.56 -2.44 3.36
C VAL A 95 6.87 -3.17 4.51
N SER A 96 5.82 -2.57 5.07
CA SER A 96 4.99 -3.20 6.11
C SER A 96 3.78 -3.94 5.54
N ALA A 97 3.38 -3.62 4.32
CA ALA A 97 2.30 -4.27 3.59
C ALA A 97 2.55 -4.15 2.09
N VAL A 98 1.77 -4.85 1.27
CA VAL A 98 1.79 -4.73 -0.19
C VAL A 98 0.36 -4.53 -0.71
N GLY A 99 0.18 -3.59 -1.65
CA GLY A 99 -1.11 -3.30 -2.27
C GLY A 99 -1.21 -3.90 -3.65
N MET A 100 -2.13 -4.85 -3.83
CA MET A 100 -2.40 -5.50 -5.12
C MET A 100 -3.77 -5.07 -5.66
N GLY A 101 -3.79 -4.56 -6.89
CA GLY A 101 -5.02 -4.19 -7.59
C GLY A 101 -5.45 -5.28 -8.57
N SER A 102 -5.52 -4.90 -9.86
CA SER A 102 -5.94 -5.78 -10.96
C SER A 102 -5.13 -7.08 -11.14
N LYS A 103 -3.94 -7.15 -10.53
CA LYS A 103 -3.09 -8.35 -10.50
C LYS A 103 -3.68 -9.48 -9.66
N LEU A 104 -4.44 -9.16 -8.62
CA LEU A 104 -5.12 -10.14 -7.77
C LEU A 104 -6.61 -10.23 -8.10
N ILE A 105 -7.26 -9.09 -8.32
CA ILE A 105 -8.68 -9.02 -8.64
C ILE A 105 -8.85 -8.32 -9.99
N SER A 106 -8.79 -9.09 -11.08
CA SER A 106 -8.90 -8.55 -12.44
C SER A 106 -10.34 -8.19 -12.80
N LYS A 107 -10.52 -7.26 -13.74
CA LYS A 107 -11.85 -6.91 -14.27
C LYS A 107 -12.52 -8.11 -14.94
N ASP A 108 -11.74 -8.97 -15.59
CA ASP A 108 -12.26 -10.14 -16.31
C ASP A 108 -12.80 -11.19 -15.34
N LEU A 109 -12.07 -11.48 -14.24
CA LEU A 109 -12.55 -12.39 -13.19
C LEU A 109 -13.82 -11.86 -12.53
N MET A 110 -13.87 -10.54 -12.27
CA MET A 110 -15.07 -9.90 -11.72
C MET A 110 -16.25 -9.96 -12.69
N ALA A 111 -16.03 -9.71 -13.99
CA ALA A 111 -17.07 -9.79 -15.01
C ALA A 111 -17.59 -11.23 -15.20
N ALA A 112 -16.69 -12.21 -15.12
CA ALA A 112 -17.02 -13.64 -15.16
C ALA A 112 -17.64 -14.16 -13.85
N LYS A 113 -17.66 -13.37 -12.77
CA LYS A 113 -18.04 -13.79 -11.41
C LYS A 113 -17.24 -15.02 -10.93
N ASP A 114 -15.99 -15.13 -11.36
CA ASP A 114 -15.11 -16.23 -10.96
C ASP A 114 -14.48 -15.96 -9.59
N TYR A 115 -15.34 -15.98 -8.57
CA TYR A 115 -14.93 -15.78 -7.18
C TYR A 115 -14.06 -16.94 -6.68
N SER A 116 -14.17 -18.12 -7.28
CA SER A 116 -13.37 -19.29 -6.91
C SER A 116 -11.89 -19.07 -7.22
N THR A 117 -11.58 -18.53 -8.40
CA THR A 117 -10.20 -18.18 -8.75
C THR A 117 -9.69 -17.03 -7.88
N ILE A 118 -10.50 -15.98 -7.65
CA ILE A 118 -10.11 -14.86 -6.76
C ILE A 118 -9.77 -15.37 -5.35
N GLU A 119 -10.60 -16.25 -4.79
CA GLU A 119 -10.38 -16.85 -3.46
C GLU A 119 -9.08 -17.66 -3.43
N ASN A 120 -8.89 -18.56 -4.42
CA ASN A 120 -7.72 -19.42 -4.48
C ASN A 120 -6.41 -18.62 -4.65
N GLU A 121 -6.39 -17.61 -5.51
CA GLU A 121 -5.21 -16.75 -5.70
C GLU A 121 -4.94 -15.90 -4.45
N THR A 122 -5.99 -15.41 -3.77
CA THR A 122 -5.84 -14.68 -2.52
C THR A 122 -5.23 -15.55 -1.43
N LYS A 123 -5.67 -16.82 -1.30
CA LYS A 123 -5.08 -17.78 -0.35
C LYS A 123 -3.60 -18.00 -0.62
N LYS A 124 -3.21 -18.24 -1.87
CA LYS A 124 -1.80 -18.41 -2.26
C LYS A 124 -0.95 -17.19 -1.90
N VAL A 125 -1.45 -15.98 -2.18
CA VAL A 125 -0.74 -14.73 -1.81
C VAL A 125 -0.58 -14.62 -0.29
N LEU A 126 -1.62 -14.93 0.48
CA LEU A 126 -1.56 -14.90 1.94
C LEU A 126 -0.57 -15.94 2.49
N GLU A 127 -0.55 -17.16 1.93
CA GLU A 127 0.43 -18.19 2.27
C GLU A 127 1.86 -17.71 1.99
N ILE A 128 2.11 -17.11 0.82
CA ILE A 128 3.41 -16.51 0.50
C ILE A 128 3.80 -15.48 1.57
N ILE A 129 2.93 -14.52 1.89
CA ILE A 129 3.21 -13.47 2.88
C ILE A 129 3.50 -14.06 4.26
N GLN A 130 2.82 -15.14 4.66
CA GLN A 130 3.09 -15.82 5.93
C GLN A 130 4.48 -16.47 5.97
N THR A 131 5.03 -16.93 4.84
CA THR A 131 6.40 -17.48 4.78
C THR A 131 7.51 -16.42 4.84
N LEU A 132 7.16 -15.14 4.70
CA LEU A 132 8.11 -14.02 4.70
C LEU A 132 8.17 -13.28 6.05
N LYS A 133 7.31 -13.66 7.00
CA LYS A 133 7.29 -13.11 8.36
C LYS A 133 8.29 -13.82 9.28
#